data_AF-A0AA47LZ24-F1
#
_entry.id   AF-A0AA47LZ24-F1
#
_cell.length_a   1.000
_cell.length_b   1.000
_cell.length_c   1.000
_cell.angle_alpha   90.00
_cell.angle_beta   90.00
_cell.angle_gamma   90.00
#
_symmetry.space_group_name_H-M   'P 1'
#
loop_
_entity.id
_entity.type
_entity.pdbx_description
1 polymer ?
#
loop_
_entity_poly.entity_id
_entity_poly.type
_entity_poly.pdbx_seq_one_letter_code
_entity_poly.pdbx_strand_id
1 'polypeptide(L)'
;MCFVDMEKAFDRVPRGVLWGVLQEYGVSDPLIRAVRSLYDRCQSLLRIAGNKSDLFPVRVGLRQGCPLSPILFIIFMDRISRHSQGVEGVRFGDLRIGSLLFADDVVLLASSHRDLQLLLDRFAAECEAADENQHLQI
;
A
#
# COMPACT_ATOMS: atom_id res chain seq x y z
N MET A 1 8.86 -19.97 3.17
CA MET A 1 7.92 -18.97 2.63
C MET A 1 7.04 -18.49 3.77
N CYS A 2 6.62 -17.23 3.74
CA CYS A 2 5.71 -16.62 4.70
C CYS A 2 4.59 -15.93 3.91
N PHE A 3 3.34 -16.16 4.31
CA PHE A 3 2.18 -15.47 3.75
C PHE A 3 1.82 -14.32 4.68
N VAL A 4 1.70 -13.13 4.12
CA VAL A 4 1.35 -11.91 4.86
C VAL A 4 -0.02 -11.47 4.36
N ASP A 5 -0.96 -11.40 5.30
CA ASP A 5 -2.31 -10.91 5.06
C ASP A 5 -2.40 -9.45 5.52
N MET A 6 -2.81 -8.56 4.60
CA MET A 6 -2.92 -7.13 4.88
C MET A 6 -4.34 -6.76 5.29
N GLU A 7 -4.54 -6.45 6.57
CA GLU A 7 -5.87 -6.11 7.08
C GLU A 7 -6.43 -4.84 6.39
N LYS A 8 -7.51 -5.01 5.62
CA LYS A 8 -8.20 -3.92 4.90
C LYS A 8 -7.24 -3.08 4.06
N ALA A 9 -6.39 -3.74 3.27
CA ALA A 9 -5.26 -3.12 2.57
C ALA A 9 -5.63 -1.84 1.79
N PHE A 10 -6.75 -1.85 1.05
CA PHE A 10 -7.22 -0.67 0.31
C PHE A 10 -7.69 0.45 1.25
N ASP A 11 -8.38 0.13 2.34
CA ASP A 11 -8.98 1.13 3.23
C ASP A 11 -7.94 1.82 4.13
N ARG A 12 -6.74 1.22 4.28
CA ARG A 12 -5.67 1.73 5.14
C ARG A 12 -4.57 2.51 4.43
N VAL A 13 -4.56 2.56 3.09
CA VAL A 13 -3.48 3.24 2.35
C VAL A 13 -3.28 4.69 2.82
N PRO A 14 -2.08 5.06 3.30
CA PRO A 14 -1.70 6.43 3.64
C PRO A 14 -1.64 7.30 2.38
N ARG A 15 -2.68 8.11 2.14
CA ARG A 15 -2.76 8.98 0.95
C ARG A 15 -1.56 9.92 0.83
N GLY A 16 -1.10 10.50 1.94
CA GLY A 16 0.07 11.39 1.95
C GLY A 16 1.33 10.72 1.41
N VAL A 17 1.60 9.49 1.88
CA VAL A 17 2.72 8.68 1.39
C VAL A 17 2.52 8.32 -0.08
N LEU A 18 1.32 7.88 -0.48
CA LEU A 18 1.02 7.57 -1.88
C LEU A 18 1.32 8.76 -2.82
N TRP A 19 0.99 9.98 -2.42
CA TRP A 19 1.34 11.18 -3.22
C TRP A 19 2.85 11.34 -3.37
N GLY A 20 3.61 11.12 -2.29
CA GLY A 20 5.06 11.11 -2.31
C GLY A 20 5.63 10.02 -3.23
N VAL A 21 5.07 8.80 -3.19
CA VAL A 21 5.47 7.69 -4.08
C VAL A 21 5.23 8.04 -5.55
N LEU A 22 4.09 8.65 -5.88
CA LEU A 22 3.84 9.11 -7.26
C LEU A 22 4.88 10.14 -7.71
N GLN A 23 5.29 11.06 -6.83
CA GLN A 23 6.36 12.02 -7.12
C GLN A 23 7.70 11.32 -7.31
N GLU A 24 8.06 10.38 -6.43
CA GLU A 24 9.27 9.56 -6.52
C GLU A 24 9.35 8.83 -7.86
N TYR A 25 8.20 8.35 -8.36
CA TYR A 25 8.11 7.60 -9.62
C TYR A 25 8.02 8.52 -10.85
N GLY A 26 8.18 9.84 -10.67
CA GLY A 26 8.24 10.81 -11.75
C GLY A 26 6.89 11.20 -12.35
N VAL A 27 5.78 10.92 -11.65
CA VAL A 27 4.45 11.37 -12.08
C VAL A 27 4.38 12.89 -11.97
N SER A 28 3.96 13.56 -13.04
CA SER A 28 3.91 15.03 -13.06
C SER A 28 2.96 15.61 -12.00
N ASP A 29 3.34 16.73 -11.39
CA ASP A 29 2.52 17.41 -10.38
C ASP A 29 1.08 17.73 -10.82
N PRO A 30 0.80 18.16 -12.07
CA PRO A 30 -0.58 18.37 -12.53
C PRO A 30 -1.43 17.09 -12.43
N LEU A 31 -0.87 15.94 -12.81
CA LEU A 31 -1.56 14.66 -12.72
C LEU A 31 -1.74 14.23 -11.27
N ILE A 32 -0.73 14.41 -10.41
CA ILE A 32 -0.86 14.13 -8.97
C ILE A 32 -1.97 14.99 -8.36
N ARG A 33 -2.05 16.28 -8.69
CA ARG A 33 -3.15 17.15 -8.23
C ARG A 33 -4.51 16.67 -8.70
N ALA A 34 -4.61 16.20 -9.95
CA ALA A 34 -5.85 15.64 -10.49
C ALA A 34 -6.25 14.34 -9.78
N VAL A 35 -5.29 13.46 -9.45
CA VAL A 35 -5.57 12.26 -8.65
C VAL A 35 -5.98 12.64 -7.23
N ARG A 36 -5.25 13.56 -6.58
CA ARG A 36 -5.56 14.04 -5.23
C ARG A 36 -6.96 14.63 -5.12
N SER A 37 -7.40 15.39 -6.12
CA SER A 37 -8.75 15.98 -6.11
C SER A 37 -9.87 14.93 -6.15
N LEU A 38 -9.62 13.73 -6.68
CA LEU A 38 -10.56 12.61 -6.58
C LEU A 38 -10.70 12.09 -5.14
N TYR A 39 -9.74 12.36 -4.26
CA TYR A 39 -9.72 11.91 -2.88
C TYR A 39 -9.94 13.03 -1.85
N ASP A 40 -9.97 14.29 -2.28
CA ASP A 40 -10.25 15.42 -1.42
C ASP A 40 -11.71 15.44 -0.97
N ARG A 41 -11.94 15.79 0.30
CA ARG A 41 -13.27 15.96 0.92
C ARG A 41 -14.22 14.77 0.68
N CYS A 42 -13.68 13.55 0.56
CA CYS A 42 -14.50 12.34 0.49
C CYS A 42 -15.37 12.21 1.73
N GLN A 43 -16.65 11.92 1.53
CA GLN A 43 -17.56 11.52 2.59
C GLN A 43 -18.23 10.21 2.22
N SER A 44 -18.53 9.41 3.23
CA SER A 44 -19.29 8.17 3.12
C SER A 44 -20.47 8.21 4.09
N LEU A 45 -21.46 7.34 3.84
CA LEU A 45 -22.53 7.04 4.78
C LEU A 45 -22.80 5.55 4.76
N LEU A 46 -23.35 5.02 5.85
CA LEU A 46 -23.80 3.64 5.93
C LEU A 46 -25.26 3.58 5.51
N ARG A 47 -25.62 2.58 4.70
CA ARG A 47 -27.00 2.29 4.34
C ARG A 47 -27.38 0.88 4.78
N ILE A 48 -28.33 0.77 5.71
CA ILE A 48 -28.79 -0.50 6.29
C ILE A 48 -30.31 -0.54 6.24
N ALA A 49 -30.88 -1.56 5.58
CA ALA A 49 -32.32 -1.77 5.47
C ALA A 49 -33.11 -0.50 5.03
N GLY A 50 -32.54 0.28 4.10
CA GLY A 50 -33.14 1.52 3.60
C GLY A 50 -32.84 2.78 4.44
N ASN A 51 -32.40 2.63 5.69
CA ASN A 51 -31.96 3.75 6.53
C ASN A 51 -30.54 4.17 6.17
N LYS A 52 -30.26 5.47 6.29
CA LYS A 52 -28.95 6.07 6.06
C LYS A 52 -28.40 6.65 7.35
N SER A 53 -27.11 6.49 7.60
CA SER A 53 -26.42 7.26 8.63
C SER A 53 -26.17 8.70 8.16
N ASP A 54 -25.69 9.54 9.07
CA ASP A 54 -25.06 10.80 8.71
C ASP A 54 -23.81 10.57 7.85
N LEU A 55 -23.45 11.61 7.09
CA LEU A 55 -22.22 11.66 6.33
C LEU A 55 -21.02 11.78 7.27
N PHE A 56 -20.00 10.96 7.06
CA PHE A 56 -18.72 11.04 7.76
C PHE A 56 -17.55 11.16 6.77
N PRO A 57 -16.49 11.88 7.12
CA PRO A 57 -15.34 12.07 6.23
C PRO A 57 -14.50 10.79 6.09
N VAL A 58 -13.97 10.54 4.89
CA VAL A 58 -13.03 9.45 4.59
C VAL A 58 -11.66 10.03 4.27
N ARG A 59 -10.74 9.92 5.24
CA ARG A 59 -9.42 10.57 5.18
C ARG A 59 -8.28 9.65 4.74
N VAL A 60 -8.44 8.35 4.96
CA VAL A 60 -7.45 7.30 4.64
C VAL A 60 -8.01 6.36 3.59
N GLY A 61 -7.14 5.62 2.93
CA GLY A 61 -7.50 4.55 2.03
C GLY A 61 -7.93 5.00 0.64
N LEU A 62 -8.01 4.03 -0.25
CA LEU A 62 -8.45 4.15 -1.62
C LEU A 62 -9.93 3.83 -1.73
N ARG A 63 -10.60 4.39 -2.75
CA ARG A 63 -12.04 4.22 -2.92
C ARG A 63 -12.32 2.85 -3.53
N GLN A 64 -13.04 1.99 -2.82
CA GLN A 64 -13.49 0.72 -3.39
C GLN A 64 -14.44 0.97 -4.58
N GLY A 65 -14.28 0.18 -5.65
CA GLY A 65 -15.04 0.35 -6.90
C GLY A 65 -14.57 1.48 -7.82
N CYS A 66 -13.57 2.27 -7.43
CA CYS A 66 -12.93 3.25 -8.32
C CYS A 66 -11.95 2.54 -9.26
N PRO A 67 -12.04 2.74 -10.60
CA PRO A 67 -11.12 2.11 -11.57
C PRO A 67 -9.64 2.48 -11.36
N LEU A 68 -9.36 3.62 -10.73
CA LEU A 68 -8.00 4.07 -10.46
C LEU A 68 -7.40 3.49 -9.17
N SER A 69 -8.23 3.04 -8.22
CA SER A 69 -7.74 2.52 -6.94
C SER A 69 -6.79 1.32 -7.08
N PRO A 70 -7.06 0.31 -7.95
CA PRO A 70 -6.15 -0.83 -8.10
C PRO A 70 -4.74 -0.44 -8.51
N ILE A 71 -4.58 0.49 -9.47
CA ILE A 71 -3.23 0.89 -9.91
C ILE A 71 -2.50 1.71 -8.85
N LEU A 72 -3.22 2.57 -8.13
CA LEU A 72 -2.65 3.33 -7.00
C LEU A 72 -2.18 2.41 -5.87
N PHE A 73 -2.95 1.35 -5.60
CA PHE A 73 -2.59 0.34 -4.63
C PHE A 73 -1.32 -0.42 -5.04
N ILE A 74 -1.25 -0.86 -6.31
CA ILE A 74 -0.07 -1.55 -6.85
C ILE A 74 1.17 -0.66 -6.76
N ILE A 75 1.08 0.62 -7.11
CA ILE A 75 2.21 1.57 -7.02
C ILE A 75 2.68 1.72 -5.58
N PHE A 76 1.76 1.83 -4.62
CA PHE A 76 2.08 1.89 -3.21
C PHE A 76 2.80 0.61 -2.74
N MET A 77 2.27 -0.56 -3.08
CA MET A 77 2.86 -1.84 -2.71
C MET A 77 4.21 -2.10 -3.39
N ASP A 78 4.42 -1.62 -4.62
CA ASP A 78 5.71 -1.67 -5.31
C ASP A 78 6.77 -0.89 -4.52
N ARG A 79 6.43 0.29 -3.99
CA ARG A 79 7.34 1.05 -3.14
C ARG A 79 7.72 0.30 -1.88
N ILE A 80 6.74 -0.29 -1.18
CA ILE A 80 6.99 -1.10 0.03
C ILE A 80 7.86 -2.30 -0.31
N SER A 81 7.55 -3.01 -1.39
CA SER A 81 8.31 -4.18 -1.84
C SER A 81 9.75 -3.81 -2.18
N ARG A 82 10.00 -2.71 -2.91
CA ARG A 82 11.36 -2.26 -3.27
C ARG A 82 12.19 -1.87 -2.07
N HIS A 83 11.60 -1.16 -1.10
CA HIS A 83 12.33 -0.71 0.09
C HIS A 83 12.56 -1.83 1.10
N SER A 84 11.73 -2.88 1.09
CA SER A 84 11.92 -4.08 1.91
C SER A 84 12.89 -5.09 1.31
N GLN A 85 13.36 -4.90 0.07
CA GLN A 85 14.30 -5.83 -0.56
C GLN A 85 15.62 -5.93 0.21
N GLY A 86 16.23 -7.11 0.10
CA GLY A 86 17.50 -7.42 0.73
C GLY A 86 18.37 -8.35 -0.10
N VAL A 87 19.37 -8.94 0.55
CA VAL A 87 20.18 -10.02 -0.05
C VAL A 87 19.48 -11.37 0.08
N GLU A 88 18.45 -11.46 0.91
CA GLU A 88 17.57 -12.59 1.13
C GLU A 88 16.70 -12.87 -0.11
N GLY A 89 16.21 -14.10 -0.23
CA GLY A 89 15.39 -14.51 -1.37
C GLY A 89 15.57 -15.97 -1.76
N VAL A 90 14.81 -16.38 -2.77
CA VAL A 90 15.03 -17.63 -3.49
C VAL A 90 15.64 -17.31 -4.86
N ARG A 91 16.68 -18.05 -5.25
CA ARG A 91 17.31 -17.88 -6.55
C ARG A 91 16.55 -18.66 -7.62
N PHE A 92 16.18 -17.98 -8.70
CA PHE A 92 15.55 -18.56 -9.88
C PHE A 92 16.33 -18.13 -11.12
N GLY A 93 17.27 -18.97 -11.56
CA GLY A 93 18.27 -18.60 -12.57
C GLY A 93 19.15 -17.45 -12.08
N ASP A 94 19.15 -16.35 -12.84
CA ASP A 94 19.87 -15.12 -12.50
C ASP A 94 19.03 -14.13 -11.67
N LEU A 95 17.75 -14.45 -11.44
CA LEU A 95 16.87 -13.64 -10.61
C LEU A 95 16.93 -14.08 -9.15
N ARG A 96 16.80 -13.12 -8.25
CA ARG A 96 16.52 -13.35 -6.83
C ARG A 96 15.13 -12.82 -6.53
N ILE A 97 14.25 -13.71 -6.08
CA ILE A 97 12.86 -13.40 -5.78
C ILE A 97 12.72 -13.38 -4.25
N GLY A 98 12.53 -12.18 -3.68
CA GLY A 98 12.24 -11.99 -2.26
C GLY A 98 10.74 -11.97 -1.97
N SER A 99 9.93 -11.41 -2.86
CA SER A 99 8.49 -11.27 -2.66
C SER A 99 7.69 -11.52 -3.93
N LEU A 100 6.50 -12.12 -3.78
CA LEU A 100 5.45 -12.17 -4.79
C LEU A 100 4.26 -11.36 -4.24
N LEU A 101 3.73 -10.45 -5.05
CA LEU A 101 2.60 -9.60 -4.65
C LEU A 101 1.47 -9.77 -5.66
N PHE A 102 0.25 -9.97 -5.15
CA PHE A 102 -0.96 -9.98 -5.96
C PHE A 102 -2.08 -9.28 -5.21
N ALA A 103 -2.38 -8.03 -5.60
CA ALA A 103 -3.23 -7.16 -4.79
C ALA A 103 -2.74 -7.18 -3.33
N ASP A 104 -3.63 -7.48 -2.38
CA ASP A 104 -3.38 -7.55 -0.95
C ASP A 104 -2.68 -8.84 -0.47
N ASP A 105 -2.59 -9.87 -1.32
CA ASP A 105 -1.86 -11.10 -1.00
C ASP A 105 -0.35 -10.90 -1.22
N VAL A 106 0.43 -11.10 -0.15
CA VAL A 106 1.89 -11.02 -0.19
C VAL A 106 2.52 -12.34 0.25
N VAL A 107 3.45 -12.85 -0.55
CA VAL A 107 4.26 -14.03 -0.22
C VAL A 107 5.73 -13.65 -0.17
N LEU A 108 6.34 -13.82 1.00
CA LEU A 108 7.78 -13.64 1.20
C LEU A 108 8.50 -14.97 1.05
N LEU A 109 9.60 -14.94 0.30
CA LEU A 109 10.39 -16.10 -0.10
C LEU A 109 11.83 -15.91 0.36
N ALA A 110 12.38 -16.92 1.03
CA ALA A 110 13.77 -16.97 1.40
C ALA A 110 14.25 -18.42 1.51
N SER A 111 15.57 -18.61 1.39
CA SER A 111 16.20 -19.93 1.38
C SER A 111 16.43 -20.51 2.79
N SER A 112 16.26 -19.71 3.85
CA SER A 112 16.39 -20.14 5.24
C SER A 112 15.35 -19.45 6.15
N HIS A 113 15.09 -20.03 7.31
CA HIS A 113 14.18 -19.44 8.31
C HIS A 113 14.71 -18.08 8.82
N ARG A 114 16.02 -17.95 8.99
CA ARG A 114 16.66 -16.71 9.43
C ARG A 114 16.45 -15.60 8.40
N ASP A 115 16.71 -15.89 7.13
CA ASP A 115 16.56 -14.92 6.05
C ASP A 115 15.09 -14.55 5.86
N LEU A 116 14.17 -15.51 6.04
CA LEU A 116 12.74 -15.25 5.98
C LEU A 116 12.28 -14.29 7.07
N GLN A 117 12.78 -14.47 8.31
CA GLN A 117 12.48 -13.57 9.41
C GLN A 117 13.02 -12.16 9.14
N LEU A 118 14.28 -12.04 8.67
CA LEU A 118 14.86 -10.74 8.33
C LEU A 118 14.06 -10.01 7.24
N LEU A 119 13.62 -10.74 6.22
CA LEU A 119 12.79 -10.18 5.15
C LEU A 119 11.42 -9.74 5.67
N LEU A 120 10.79 -10.53 6.54
CA LEU A 120 9.53 -10.18 7.19
C LEU A 120 9.66 -8.93 8.05
N ASP A 121 10.72 -8.86 8.87
CA ASP A 121 10.97 -7.71 9.75
C ASP A 121 11.16 -6.42 8.95
N ARG A 122 11.88 -6.47 7.82
CA ARG A 122 12.03 -5.32 6.92
C ARG A 122 10.72 -4.93 6.24
N PHE A 123 9.97 -5.92 5.77
CA PHE A 123 8.67 -5.68 5.16
C PHE A 123 7.70 -5.02 6.15
N ALA A 124 7.65 -5.52 7.38
CA ALA A 124 6.84 -4.94 8.45
C ALA A 124 7.29 -3.51 8.80
N ALA A 125 8.59 -3.26 8.94
CA ALA A 125 9.13 -1.93 9.22
C ALA A 125 8.77 -0.92 8.11
N GLU A 126 8.81 -1.31 6.83
CA GLU A 126 8.41 -0.43 5.73
C GLU A 126 6.90 -0.13 5.72
N CYS A 127 6.07 -1.11 6.09
CA CYS A 127 4.63 -0.90 6.29
C CYS A 127 4.37 0.08 7.44
N GLU A 128 5.01 -0.12 8.59
CA GLU A 128 4.87 0.75 9.77
C GLU A 128 5.34 2.19 9.45
N ALA A 129 6.49 2.35 8.80
CA ALA A 129 6.99 3.66 8.39
C ALA A 129 6.02 4.37 7.42
N ALA A 130 5.33 3.63 6.55
CA ALA A 130 4.32 4.21 5.67
C ALA A 130 3.07 4.69 6.44
N ASP A 131 2.67 3.97 7.50
CA ASP A 131 1.54 4.35 8.34
C ASP A 131 1.84 5.54 9.25
N GLU A 132 3.02 5.62 9.87
CA GLU A 132 3.42 6.73 10.76
C GLU A 132 3.50 8.08 10.03
N ASN A 133 3.90 8.05 8.75
CA ASN A 133 3.98 9.24 7.90
C ASN A 133 2.62 9.89 7.60
N GLN A 134 1.50 9.32 8.05
CA GLN A 134 0.18 9.98 8.01
C GLN A 134 0.06 11.17 8.98
N HIS A 135 0.88 11.25 10.04
CA HIS A 135 0.72 12.23 11.12
C HIS A 135 1.53 13.53 10.98
N LEU A 136 2.43 13.62 9.99
CA LEU A 136 3.37 14.74 9.85
C LEU A 136 2.90 15.89 8.92
N GLN A 137 1.61 15.95 8.58
CA GLN A 137 1.02 17.07 7.84
C GLN A 137 -0.01 17.80 8.71
N ILE A 138 0.50 18.66 9.61
CA ILE A 138 -0.25 19.76 10.24
C ILE A 138 0.52 21.06 9.93
#